data_AF-A0A3D1Q6X9-F1
#
_entry.id   AF-A0A3D1Q6X9-F1
#
_cell.length_a   1.000
_cell.length_b   1.000
_cell.length_c   1.000
_cell.angle_alpha   90.00
_cell.angle_beta   90.00
_cell.angle_gamma   90.00
#
_symmetry.space_group_name_H-M   'P 1'
#
loop_
_entity.id
_entity.type
_entity.pdbx_description
1 polymer ?
#
loop_
_entity_poly.entity_id
_entity_poly.type
_entity_poly.pdbx_seq_one_letter_code
_entity_poly.pdbx_strand_id
1 'polypeptide(L)'
;MNGVVIDNSYSQYPLLVYKDITYFPMTYYDCRFLGLESLWNSHTGLVVVKTDVNWDYHKYSASAKNSSSYNARVASFRVTVNGKEIDNSSKKYPLLLFRNVIYFPLTWRFAVDEFGWNYSFDH
;
A
#
# COMPACT_ATOMS: atom_id res chain seq x y z
N MET A 1 -3.44 -0.09 16.01
CA MET A 1 -3.45 -0.95 14.80
C MET A 1 -3.97 -2.33 15.19
N ASN A 2 -4.84 -2.95 14.38
CA ASN A 2 -5.85 -3.98 14.74
C ASN A 2 -5.36 -5.35 15.27
N GLY A 3 -4.17 -5.48 15.85
CA GLY A 3 -3.70 -6.75 16.45
C GLY A 3 -3.51 -7.91 15.46
N VAL A 4 -3.66 -7.66 14.15
CA VAL A 4 -3.53 -8.67 13.10
C VAL A 4 -2.06 -8.89 12.77
N VAL A 5 -1.59 -10.12 12.91
CA VAL A 5 -0.26 -10.53 12.48
C VAL A 5 -0.27 -10.78 10.97
N ILE A 6 0.48 -9.96 10.22
CA ILE A 6 0.65 -10.11 8.77
C ILE A 6 1.86 -11.02 8.51
N ASP A 7 1.61 -12.22 8.00
CA ASP A 7 2.67 -13.14 7.57
C ASP A 7 3.13 -12.83 6.14
N ASN A 8 4.33 -12.27 6.02
CA ASN A 8 4.98 -11.98 4.75
C ASN A 8 5.63 -13.19 4.08
N SER A 9 5.78 -14.34 4.75
CA SER A 9 6.59 -15.46 4.24
C SER A 9 6.01 -16.06 2.97
N TYR A 10 4.68 -16.18 2.89
CA TYR A 10 3.96 -16.73 1.75
C TYR A 10 2.89 -15.75 1.22
N SER A 11 3.12 -14.44 1.39
CA SER A 11 2.26 -13.42 0.76
C SER A 11 2.72 -13.15 -0.68
N GLN A 12 1.81 -13.16 -1.63
CA GLN A 12 2.06 -12.71 -3.00
C GLN A 12 2.40 -11.22 -3.02
N TYR A 13 1.87 -10.45 -2.07
CA TYR A 13 2.11 -9.02 -1.91
C TYR A 13 2.53 -8.75 -0.47
N PRO A 14 3.77 -9.12 -0.08
CA PRO A 14 4.26 -8.89 1.28
C PRO A 14 4.43 -7.39 1.53
N LEU A 15 4.34 -6.96 2.77
CA LEU A 15 4.79 -5.62 3.14
C LEU A 15 6.27 -5.46 2.76
N LEU A 16 6.62 -4.30 2.19
CA LEU A 16 7.99 -3.98 1.86
C LEU A 16 8.57 -3.00 2.88
N VAL A 17 9.88 -3.07 3.12
CA VAL A 17 10.60 -2.06 3.90
C VAL A 17 11.62 -1.40 2.98
N TYR A 18 11.54 -0.08 2.85
CA TYR A 18 12.48 0.73 2.08
C TYR A 18 12.84 1.99 2.84
N LYS A 19 14.14 2.20 3.07
CA LYS A 19 14.66 3.32 3.88
C LYS A 19 13.94 3.44 5.23
N ASP A 20 13.81 2.30 5.91
CA ASP A 20 13.18 2.15 7.23
C ASP A 20 11.69 2.51 7.30
N ILE A 21 11.03 2.67 6.15
CA ILE A 21 9.58 2.87 6.06
C ILE A 21 8.92 1.60 5.53
N THR A 22 7.83 1.21 6.18
CA THR A 22 6.96 0.12 5.72
C THR A 22 6.07 0.59 4.57
N TYR A 23 5.89 -0.26 3.58
CA TYR A 23 5.12 0.01 2.37
C TYR A 23 3.99 -1.01 2.23
N PHE A 24 2.77 -0.51 2.05
CA PHE A 24 1.56 -1.32 1.96
C PHE A 24 1.13 -1.52 0.51
N PRO A 25 0.80 -2.76 0.10
CA PRO A 25 0.27 -3.04 -1.24
C PRO A 25 -1.13 -2.47 -1.42
N MET A 26 -1.37 -1.76 -2.53
CA MET A 26 -2.72 -1.27 -2.90
C MET A 26 -3.48 -2.30 -3.74
N THR A 27 -3.65 -3.52 -3.21
CA THR A 27 -4.49 -4.55 -3.84
C THR A 27 -5.96 -4.33 -3.48
N TYR A 28 -6.85 -5.14 -4.07
CA TYR A 28 -8.29 -5.10 -3.78
C TYR A 28 -8.61 -5.41 -2.31
N TYR A 29 -8.01 -6.47 -1.74
CA TYR A 29 -8.27 -6.87 -0.35
C TYR A 29 -7.50 -6.03 0.66
N ASP A 30 -6.24 -5.70 0.39
CA ASP A 30 -5.42 -4.91 1.31
C ASP A 30 -5.99 -3.50 1.49
N CYS A 31 -6.47 -2.86 0.41
CA CYS A 31 -7.15 -1.57 0.53
C CYS A 31 -8.40 -1.66 1.40
N ARG A 32 -9.25 -2.67 1.22
CA ARG A 32 -10.50 -2.80 1.99
C ARG A 32 -10.28 -3.10 3.46
N PHE A 33 -9.24 -3.87 3.78
CA PHE A 33 -8.79 -4.05 5.16
C PHE A 33 -8.38 -2.71 5.81
N LEU A 34 -7.93 -1.77 5.00
CA LEU A 34 -7.43 -0.46 5.43
C LEU A 34 -8.47 0.68 5.36
N GLY A 35 -9.75 0.42 5.08
CA GLY A 35 -10.73 1.51 4.91
C GLY A 35 -10.69 2.20 3.56
N LEU A 36 -10.03 1.58 2.57
CA LEU A 36 -9.80 2.13 1.25
C LEU A 36 -10.43 1.25 0.16
N GLU A 37 -10.67 1.85 -0.99
CA GLU A 37 -10.89 1.13 -2.24
C GLU A 37 -9.86 1.56 -3.28
N SER A 38 -9.38 0.58 -4.05
CA SER A 38 -8.46 0.77 -5.17
C SER A 38 -9.11 0.35 -6.48
N LEU A 39 -8.87 1.15 -7.52
CA LEU A 39 -9.29 0.88 -8.89
C LEU A 39 -8.10 1.11 -9.83
N TRP A 40 -7.78 0.11 -10.63
CA TRP A 40 -6.77 0.24 -11.69
C TRP A 40 -7.43 0.41 -13.06
N ASN A 41 -6.92 1.36 -13.83
CA ASN A 41 -7.28 1.57 -15.22
C ASN A 41 -6.02 1.85 -16.05
N SER A 42 -5.91 1.27 -17.24
CA SER A 42 -4.71 1.42 -18.09
C SER A 42 -4.50 2.85 -18.61
N HIS A 43 -5.55 3.67 -18.67
CA HIS A 43 -5.52 5.03 -19.17
C HIS A 43 -5.37 6.07 -18.06
N THR A 44 -6.05 5.87 -16.92
CA THR A 44 -6.04 6.83 -15.79
C THR A 44 -5.13 6.42 -14.64
N GLY A 45 -4.56 5.21 -14.66
CA GLY A 45 -3.66 4.70 -13.64
C GLY A 45 -4.39 4.15 -12.42
N LEU A 46 -3.76 4.27 -11.24
CA LEU A 46 -4.35 3.83 -9.98
C LEU A 46 -5.16 4.95 -9.34
N VAL A 47 -6.40 4.65 -8.97
CA VAL A 47 -7.22 5.50 -8.11
C VAL A 47 -7.38 4.81 -6.76
N VAL A 48 -7.12 5.55 -5.67
CA VAL A 48 -7.36 5.12 -4.30
C VAL A 48 -8.30 6.11 -3.63
N VAL A 49 -9.35 5.60 -2.99
CA VAL A 49 -10.34 6.44 -2.29
C VAL A 49 -10.55 5.89 -0.89
N LYS A 50 -10.58 6.78 0.10
CA LYS A 50 -11.03 6.43 1.45
C LYS A 50 -12.55 6.25 1.45
N THR A 51 -13.02 5.08 1.88
CA THR A 51 -14.44 4.73 1.88
C THR A 51 -14.94 4.20 3.23
N ASP A 52 -14.07 4.10 4.23
CA ASP A 52 -14.38 3.61 5.58
C ASP A 52 -14.95 2.16 5.61
N VAL A 53 -14.73 1.41 4.53
CA VAL A 53 -15.00 -0.03 4.47
C VAL A 53 -14.18 -0.80 5.51
N ASN A 54 -14.75 -1.81 6.15
CA ASN A 54 -14.04 -2.57 7.16
C ASN A 54 -14.16 -4.06 6.85
N TRP A 55 -13.16 -4.57 6.13
CA TRP A 55 -13.09 -5.99 5.76
C TRP A 55 -12.03 -6.68 6.61
N ASP A 56 -12.23 -7.97 6.88
CA ASP A 56 -11.19 -8.80 7.48
C ASP A 56 -9.96 -8.87 6.59
N TYR A 57 -8.80 -9.12 7.20
CA TYR A 57 -7.56 -9.29 6.45
C TYR A 57 -7.60 -10.55 5.58
N HIS A 58 -7.40 -10.37 4.27
CA HIS A 58 -7.34 -11.47 3.30
C HIS A 58 -5.99 -11.46 2.57
N LYS A 59 -5.18 -12.49 2.82
CA LYS A 59 -3.87 -12.67 2.19
C LYS A 59 -3.99 -13.26 0.79
N TYR A 60 -3.34 -12.65 -0.19
CA TYR A 60 -3.02 -13.33 -1.46
C TYR A 60 -1.86 -14.28 -1.22
N SER A 61 -2.09 -15.60 -1.33
CA SER A 61 -1.05 -16.59 -1.05
C SER A 61 -0.12 -16.80 -2.25
N ALA A 62 1.19 -16.84 -2.00
CA ALA A 62 2.21 -17.24 -2.96
C ALA A 62 2.53 -18.74 -2.83
N SER A 63 2.85 -19.39 -3.96
CA SER A 63 3.27 -20.80 -3.98
C SER A 63 4.69 -21.03 -3.46
N ALA A 64 5.52 -19.99 -3.45
CA ALA A 64 6.89 -20.04 -2.97
C ALA A 64 7.10 -19.06 -1.82
N LYS A 65 8.04 -19.40 -0.94
CA LYS A 65 8.45 -18.53 0.16
C LYS A 65 9.12 -17.28 -0.39
N ASN A 66 8.82 -16.12 0.20
CA ASN A 66 9.48 -14.88 -0.15
C ASN A 66 10.94 -14.87 0.32
N SER A 67 11.80 -14.33 -0.55
CA SER A 67 13.20 -14.00 -0.25
C SER A 67 13.28 -12.83 0.74
N SER A 68 14.44 -12.68 1.38
CA SER A 68 14.72 -11.56 2.28
C SER A 68 14.76 -10.19 1.59
N SER A 69 14.98 -10.15 0.27
CA SER A 69 15.10 -8.91 -0.49
C SER A 69 14.57 -9.07 -1.92
N TYR A 70 14.04 -7.97 -2.47
CA TYR A 70 13.56 -7.88 -3.84
C TYR A 70 13.91 -6.53 -4.49
N ASN A 71 13.96 -6.52 -5.81
CA ASN A 71 14.01 -5.27 -6.58
C ASN A 71 12.58 -4.79 -6.87
N ALA A 72 12.24 -3.61 -6.37
CA ALA A 72 11.05 -2.86 -6.76
C ALA A 72 11.45 -1.68 -7.66
N ARG A 73 10.50 -1.16 -8.42
CA ARG A 73 10.69 0.03 -9.27
C ARG A 73 9.98 1.23 -8.66
N VAL A 74 10.41 2.44 -9.01
CA VAL A 74 9.56 3.61 -8.77
C VAL A 74 8.34 3.53 -9.68
N ALA A 75 7.15 3.72 -9.13
CA ALA A 75 5.92 3.73 -9.91
C ALA A 75 5.91 4.98 -10.81
N SER A 76 5.80 4.76 -12.13
CA SER A 76 5.78 5.80 -13.15
C SER A 76 4.37 6.10 -13.69
N PHE A 77 3.36 5.39 -13.22
CA PHE A 77 1.97 5.57 -13.63
C PHE A 77 1.31 6.70 -12.86
N ARG A 78 0.23 7.27 -13.41
CA ARG A 78 -0.62 8.22 -12.69
C ARG A 78 -1.24 7.55 -11.48
N VAL A 79 -1.24 8.27 -10.36
CA VAL A 79 -1.86 7.81 -9.12
C VAL A 79 -2.68 8.95 -8.55
N THR A 80 -3.96 8.70 -8.32
CA THR A 80 -4.89 9.66 -7.74
C THR A 80 -5.38 9.13 -6.40
N VAL A 81 -5.29 9.96 -5.36
CA VAL A 81 -5.72 9.63 -4.00
C VAL A 81 -6.78 10.64 -3.59
N ASN A 82 -7.98 10.18 -3.23
CA ASN A 82 -9.10 11.05 -2.83
C ASN A 82 -9.36 12.19 -3.82
N GLY A 83 -9.26 11.91 -5.12
CA GLY A 83 -9.44 12.89 -6.20
C GLY A 83 -8.24 13.80 -6.49
N LYS A 84 -7.12 13.66 -5.75
CA LYS A 84 -5.89 14.44 -5.95
C LYS A 84 -4.79 13.61 -6.59
N GLU A 85 -4.21 14.09 -7.68
CA GLU A 85 -3.07 13.43 -8.31
C GLU A 85 -1.81 13.54 -7.43
N ILE A 86 -1.06 12.45 -7.33
CA ILE A 86 0.16 12.35 -6.54
C ILE A 86 1.37 12.59 -7.42
N ASP A 87 2.10 13.68 -7.14
CA ASP A 87 3.45 13.84 -7.68
C ASP A 87 4.42 12.87 -6.97
N ASN A 88 4.89 11.87 -7.73
CA ASN A 88 5.82 10.85 -7.27
C ASN A 88 7.30 11.16 -7.59
N SER A 89 7.57 12.15 -8.44
CA SER A 89 8.87 12.35 -9.11
C SER A 89 10.01 12.79 -8.18
N SER A 90 9.68 13.43 -7.06
CA SER A 90 10.64 14.13 -6.19
C SER A 90 10.58 13.69 -4.72
N LYS A 91 9.86 12.61 -4.42
CA LYS A 91 9.60 12.20 -3.03
C LYS A 91 10.74 11.35 -2.46
N LYS A 92 11.14 11.64 -1.22
CA LYS A 92 12.10 10.82 -0.44
C LYS A 92 11.66 9.35 -0.33
N TYR A 93 10.35 9.15 -0.21
CA TYR A 93 9.66 7.86 -0.18
C TYR A 93 8.68 7.81 -1.36
N PRO A 94 9.15 7.46 -2.57
CA PRO A 94 8.29 7.37 -3.73
C PRO A 94 7.38 6.14 -3.60
N LEU A 95 6.24 6.16 -4.28
CA LEU A 95 5.41 4.98 -4.51
C LEU A 95 6.22 3.94 -5.30
N LEU A 96 6.16 2.69 -4.86
CA LEU A 96 6.91 1.59 -5.45
C LEU A 96 6.00 0.70 -6.27
N LEU A 97 6.51 0.14 -7.37
CA LEU A 97 5.89 -0.90 -8.15
C LEU A 97 6.60 -2.22 -7.90
N PHE A 98 5.88 -3.20 -7.37
CA PHE A 98 6.38 -4.54 -7.12
C PHE A 98 5.30 -5.57 -7.46
N ARG A 99 5.66 -6.61 -8.22
CA ARG A 99 4.72 -7.65 -8.72
C ARG A 99 3.44 -7.04 -9.33
N ASN A 100 3.61 -5.96 -10.09
CA ASN A 100 2.55 -5.23 -10.79
C ASN A 100 1.50 -4.58 -9.86
N VAL A 101 1.83 -4.40 -8.58
CA VAL A 101 1.02 -3.67 -7.60
C VAL A 101 1.79 -2.44 -7.13
N ILE A 102 1.08 -1.33 -6.93
CA ILE A 102 1.65 -0.10 -6.38
C ILE A 102 1.60 -0.17 -4.86
N TYR A 103 2.71 0.19 -4.22
CA TYR A 103 2.90 0.18 -2.79
C TYR A 103 3.05 1.61 -2.27
N PHE A 104 2.32 1.90 -1.19
CA PHE A 104 2.31 3.20 -0.55
C PHE A 104 3.14 3.19 0.73
N PRO A 105 4.00 4.21 0.95
CA PRO A 105 4.75 4.33 2.18
C PRO A 105 3.83 4.70 3.34
N LEU A 106 4.00 4.03 4.48
CA LEU A 106 3.37 4.37 5.76
C LEU A 106 3.99 5.65 6.35
N THR A 107 3.76 6.76 5.66
CA THR A 107 4.15 8.10 6.09
C THR A 107 2.92 8.82 6.64
N TRP A 108 3.14 9.84 7.47
CA TRP A 108 2.07 10.67 8.02
C TRP A 108 1.12 11.20 6.94
N ARG A 109 1.69 11.66 5.81
CA ARG A 109 0.95 12.12 4.63
C ARG A 109 -0.13 11.13 4.20
N PHE A 110 0.20 9.84 4.06
CA PHE A 110 -0.77 8.86 3.60
C PHE A 110 -1.63 8.34 4.75
N ALA A 111 -1.02 7.91 5.85
CA ALA A 111 -1.76 7.29 6.94
C ALA A 111 -2.77 8.25 7.58
N VAL A 112 -2.37 9.49 7.85
CA VAL A 112 -3.19 10.46 8.58
C VAL A 112 -3.86 11.43 7.62
N ASP A 113 -3.09 12.16 6.81
CA ASP A 113 -3.67 13.28 6.04
C ASP A 113 -4.61 12.80 4.90
N GLU A 114 -4.24 11.71 4.20
CA GLU A 114 -5.05 11.16 3.11
C GLU A 114 -6.04 10.07 3.58
N PHE A 115 -5.63 9.17 4.48
CA PHE A 115 -6.46 8.01 4.86
C PHE A 115 -7.15 8.15 6.20
N GLY A 116 -6.82 9.17 7.00
CA GLY A 116 -7.49 9.43 8.28
C GLY A 116 -7.34 8.31 9.30
N TRP A 117 -6.29 7.49 9.21
CA TRP A 117 -6.02 6.46 10.20
C TRP A 117 -5.59 7.10 11.51
N ASN A 118 -6.23 6.69 12.59
CA ASN A 118 -5.81 7.08 13.94
C ASN A 118 -4.46 6.44 14.25
N TYR A 119 -3.43 7.27 14.27
CA TYR A 119 -2.08 6.86 14.64
C TYR A 119 -1.94 6.96 16.17
N SER A 120 -2.23 5.86 16.88
CA SER A 120 -1.89 5.76 18.30
C SER A 120 -0.56 5.03 18.46
N PHE A 121 0.45 5.72 19.00
CA PHE A 121 1.58 5.07 19.63
C PHE A 121 1.18 4.81 21.08
N ASP A 122 0.87 3.56 21.42
CA ASP A 122 0.97 3.14 22.81
C ASP A 122 2.47 2.99 23.11
N HIS A 123 2.94 3.72 24.13
CA HIS A 123 4.30 3.65 24.66
C HIS A 123 4.48 2.39 25.50
#